data_AF-A0A848D5R5-F1
#
_entry.id   AF-A0A848D5R5-F1
#
_cell.length_a   1.000
_cell.length_b   1.000
_cell.length_c   1.000
_cell.angle_alpha   90.00
_cell.angle_beta   90.00
_cell.angle_gamma   90.00
#
_symmetry.space_group_name_H-M   'P 1'
#
loop_
_entity.id
_entity.type
_entity.pdbx_description
1 polymer ?
#
loop_
_entity_poly.entity_id
_entity_poly.type
_entity_poly.pdbx_seq_one_letter_code
_entity_poly.pdbx_strand_id
1 'polypeptide(L)' 'EEQGKQLIKIDKWFPSSKTCSCCGQIKESLSLSERTFRCDCGFVADRDWNASINIKNEGLRLLALT' A
#
# COMPACT_ATOMS: atom_id res chain seq x y z
N GLU A 1 -13.20 -16.17 2.04
CA GLU A 1 -12.86 -17.60 2.29
C GLU A 1 -13.91 -18.54 1.70
N GLU A 2 -15.19 -18.15 1.72
CA GLU A 2 -16.34 -18.91 1.16
C GLU A 2 -16.30 -19.27 -0.34
N GLN A 3 -15.45 -18.62 -1.16
CA GLN A 3 -15.28 -18.96 -2.59
C GLN A 3 -13.99 -19.73 -2.90
N GLY A 4 -13.36 -20.35 -1.91
CA GLY A 4 -12.11 -21.11 -2.10
C GLY A 4 -10.87 -20.26 -2.40
N LYS A 5 -10.96 -18.94 -2.20
CA LYS A 5 -9.82 -18.02 -2.36
C LYS A 5 -8.99 -17.99 -1.07
N GLN A 6 -7.67 -17.98 -1.23
CA GLN A 6 -6.73 -17.80 -0.12
C GLN A 6 -6.76 -16.35 0.38
N LEU A 7 -6.89 -16.18 1.69
CA LEU A 7 -6.79 -14.88 2.37
C LEU A 7 -5.39 -14.73 2.97
N ILE A 8 -4.67 -13.70 2.55
CA ILE A 8 -3.40 -13.30 3.16
C ILE A 8 -3.63 -12.06 4.03
N LYS A 9 -3.38 -12.19 5.33
CA LYS A 9 -3.47 -11.07 6.27
C LYS A 9 -2.12 -10.38 6.33
N ILE A 10 -2.10 -9.07 6.04
CA ILE A 10 -0.94 -8.20 6.22
C ILE A 10 -0.98 -7.53 7.59
N ASP A 11 0.15 -6.97 8.05
CA ASP A 11 0.21 -6.27 9.33
C ASP A 11 -0.72 -5.05 9.38
N LYS A 12 -1.40 -4.84 10.52
CA LYS A 12 -2.37 -3.74 10.73
C LYS A 12 -1.72 -2.36 10.61
N TRP A 13 -0.44 -2.25 10.96
CA TRP A 13 0.35 -1.02 10.97
C TRP A 13 1.20 -0.86 9.73
N PHE A 14 1.06 -1.75 8.73
CA PHE A 14 1.72 -1.59 7.44
C PHE A 14 1.35 -0.23 6.82
N PRO A 15 2.34 0.64 6.51
CA PRO A 15 2.11 2.04 6.13
C PRO A 15 1.61 2.22 4.69
N SER A 16 0.64 1.41 4.25
CA SER A 16 0.14 1.33 2.87
C SER A 16 -0.19 2.69 2.24
N SER A 17 -0.82 3.61 2.96
CA SER A 17 -1.18 4.94 2.45
C SER A 17 -0.01 5.93 2.41
N LYS A 18 1.03 5.70 3.21
CA LYS A 18 2.23 6.56 3.30
C LYS A 18 3.38 6.09 2.40
N THR A 19 3.39 4.81 2.03
CA THR A 19 4.39 4.24 1.12
C THR A 19 4.10 4.63 -0.32
N CYS A 20 5.11 5.03 -1.08
CA CYS A 20 4.98 5.22 -2.51
C CYS A 20 4.97 3.86 -3.22
N SER A 21 3.92 3.56 -3.96
CA SER A 21 3.83 2.33 -4.76
C SER A 21 4.80 2.25 -5.93
N CYS A 22 5.42 3.37 -6.33
CA CYS A 22 6.42 3.42 -7.38
C CYS A 22 7.84 3.15 -6.86
N CYS A 23 8.28 3.85 -5.81
CA CYS A 23 9.67 3.81 -5.34
C CYS A 23 9.86 3.26 -3.91
N GLY A 24 8.78 2.95 -3.19
CA GLY A 24 8.84 2.41 -1.83
C GLY A 24 9.13 3.41 -0.71
N GLN A 25 9.40 4.69 -1.03
CA GLN A 25 9.62 5.73 -0.01
C GLN A 25 8.39 5.92 0.89
N ILE A 26 8.60 6.04 2.19
CA ILE A 26 7.53 6.21 3.18
C ILE A 26 7.52 7.66 3.65
N LYS A 27 6.39 8.34 3.51
CA LYS A 27 6.21 9.68 4.06
C LYS A 27 6.19 9.63 5.59
N GLU A 28 6.86 10.57 6.23
CA GLU A 28 6.77 10.77 7.69
C GLU A 28 5.32 11.13 8.10
N SER A 29 4.75 12.11 7.40
CA SER A 29 3.40 12.61 7.64
C SER A 29 2.54 12.55 6.36
N LEU A 30 1.26 12.24 6.57
CA LEU A 30 0.23 12.31 5.54
C LEU A 30 -1.10 12.52 6.27
N SER A 31 -1.75 13.66 6.05
CA SER A 31 -3.01 14.00 6.68
C SER A 31 -4.18 13.22 6.06
N LEU A 32 -5.26 13.07 6.82
CA LEU A 32 -6.46 12.37 6.34
C LEU A 32 -7.18 13.12 5.21
N SER A 33 -7.06 14.45 5.18
CA SER A 33 -7.63 15.31 4.14
C SER A 33 -6.83 15.28 2.84
N GLU A 34 -5.57 14.86 2.86
CA GLU A 34 -4.79 14.63 1.63
C GLU A 34 -5.31 13.40 0.88
N ARG A 35 -6.08 13.65 -0.17
CA ARG A 35 -6.65 12.61 -1.06
C ARG A 35 -5.72 12.24 -2.22
N THR A 36 -4.76 13.11 -2.55
CA THR A 36 -3.76 12.86 -3.59
C THR A 36 -2.41 12.55 -2.94
N PHE A 37 -1.85 11.39 -3.24
CA PHE A 37 -0.48 11.04 -2.88
C PHE A 37 0.50 11.66 -3.87
N ARG A 38 1.51 12.38 -3.36
CA ARG A 38 2.60 12.98 -4.16
C ARG A 38 3.95 12.54 -3.59
N CYS A 39 4.78 11.93 -4.42
CA CYS A 39 6.13 11.48 -4.03
C CYS A 39 7.21 12.30 -4.72
N ASP A 40 8.36 12.41 -4.08
CA ASP A 40 9.55 13.09 -4.61
C ASP A 40 10.15 12.35 -5.82
N CYS A 41 9.81 11.08 -6.03
CA CYS A 41 10.14 10.35 -7.27
C CYS A 41 9.29 10.78 -8.49
N GLY A 42 8.36 11.73 -8.31
CA GLY A 42 7.46 12.22 -9.36
C GLY A 42 6.14 11.47 -9.47
N PHE A 43 5.93 10.40 -8.69
CA PHE A 43 4.66 9.67 -8.67
C PHE A 43 3.54 10.50 -8.02
N VAL A 44 2.43 10.63 -8.73
CA VAL A 44 1.22 11.33 -8.27
C VAL A 44 -0.02 10.51 -8.61
N ALA A 45 -0.84 10.20 -7.60
CA ALA A 45 -2.09 9.46 -7.80
C ALA A 45 -3.08 9.68 -6.64
N ASP A 46 -4.29 9.13 -6.74
CA ASP A 46 -5.19 9.01 -5.58
C ASP A 46 -4.53 8.18 -4.47
N ARG A 47 -4.68 8.63 -3.22
CA ARG A 47 -4.05 8.00 -2.05
C ARG A 47 -4.55 6.58 -1.82
N ASP A 48 -5.84 6.33 -2.01
CA ASP A 48 -6.44 5.02 -1.75
C ASP A 48 -6.06 4.05 -2.90
N TRP A 49 -5.94 4.56 -4.13
CA TRP A 49 -5.36 3.78 -5.24
C TRP A 49 -3.91 3.38 -4.96
N ASN A 50 -3.06 4.32 -4.53
CA ASN A 50 -1.68 4.04 -4.10
C ASN A 50 -1.64 2.99 -2.97
N ALA A 51 -2.50 3.14 -1.95
CA ALA A 51 -2.58 2.21 -0.84
C ALA A 51 -2.99 0.80 -1.29
N SER A 52 -3.93 0.68 -2.23
CA SER A 52 -4.38 -0.61 -2.76
C SER A 52 -3.25 -1.39 -3.43
N ILE A 53 -2.37 -0.71 -4.17
CA ILE A 53 -1.19 -1.30 -4.80
C ILE A 53 -0.23 -1.81 -3.73
N ASN A 54 0.03 -1.00 -2.70
CA ASN A 54 0.92 -1.39 -1.61
C ASN A 54 0.39 -2.59 -0.83
N ILE A 55 -0.92 -2.64 -0.53
CA ILE A 55 -1.56 -3.77 0.15
C ILE A 55 -1.44 -5.05 -0.69
N LYS A 56 -1.71 -4.96 -2.00
CA LYS A 56 -1.53 -6.08 -2.92
C LYS A 56 -0.08 -6.57 -2.92
N ASN A 57 0.88 -5.67 -3.05
CA ASN A 57 2.30 -6.02 -3.12
C ASN A 57 2.78 -6.66 -1.81
N GLU A 58 2.34 -6.17 -0.65
CA GLU A 58 2.67 -6.77 0.65
C GLU A 58 2.05 -8.16 0.80
N GLY A 59 0.80 -8.34 0.38
CA GLY A 59 0.17 -9.67 0.33
C GLY A 59 0.93 -10.66 -0.55
N LEU A 60 1.38 -10.23 -1.73
CA LEU A 60 2.20 -11.05 -2.63
C LEU A 60 3.58 -11.36 -2.03
N ARG A 61 4.21 -10.40 -1.33
CA ARG A 61 5.48 -10.60 -0.64
C ARG A 61 5.37 -11.67 0.44
N LEU A 62 4.32 -11.61 1.26
CA LEU A 62 4.06 -12.62 2.30
C LEU A 62 3.78 -14.00 1.70
N LEU A 63 3.01 -14.06 0.60
CA LEU A 63 2.73 -15.31 -0.11
C LEU A 63 4.00 -15.94 -0.71
N ALA A 64 4.97 -15.14 -1.14
CA ALA A 64 6.24 -15.66 -1.67
C ALA A 64 7.19 -16.20 -0.58
N LEU A 65 6.89 -15.93 0.71
CA LEU A 65 7.69 -16.40 1.86
C LEU A 65 7.10 -17.65 2.52
N THR A 66 5.93 -18.11 2.09
CA THR A 66 5.26 -19.34 2.52
C THR A 66 5.49 -20.46 1.52
#